data_AF-A0A7C6XZ37-F1
#
_entry.id   AF-A0A7C6XZ37-F1
#
_cell.length_a   1.000
_cell.length_b   1.000
_cell.length_c   1.000
_cell.angle_alpha   90.00
_cell.angle_beta   90.00
_cell.angle_gamma   90.00
#
_symmetry.space_group_name_H-M   'P 1'
#
loop_
_entity.id
_entity.type
_entity.pdbx_description
1 polymer ?
#
loop_
_entity_poly.entity_id
_entity_poly.type
_entity_poly.pdbx_seq_one_letter_code
_entity_poly.pdbx_strand_id
1 'polypeptide(L)'
;MIGHLFRYELKCGSIVFPLSWAVIAILFLFIKLAEKLELFVVLGFLSLSIVLVTIGSMLYAVIFPVLRYYKSMFGKEAYLIQTLPVSKGKLLFSKLAFAGMCYLAGLITVALVFVLTRLFEGNIFEIFSGILGGRSALLWYFGISVIIQSFQTINLLYFAITLANTSRFIKNNIAFSVLFYLVGNFVAGIINVIAMLFIPLVLQITPTSSQIAFKFYFMELHNINNYNIVLGLGSMVTMLLISMILVVLTEKLLRTKASVK
;
A
#
# COMPACT_ATOMS: atom_id res chain seq x y z
N MET A 1 -5.38 16.21 -21.36
CA MET A 1 -3.93 16.25 -21.04
C MET A 1 -3.51 15.23 -19.96
N ILE A 2 -4.20 15.11 -18.81
CA ILE A 2 -3.84 14.15 -17.73
C ILE A 2 -3.76 12.70 -18.26
N GLY A 3 -4.69 12.28 -19.12
CA GLY A 3 -4.67 10.94 -19.70
C GLY A 3 -3.43 10.62 -20.54
N HIS A 4 -2.81 11.60 -21.20
CA HIS A 4 -1.58 11.38 -21.97
C HIS A 4 -0.36 11.22 -21.06
N LEU A 5 -0.27 12.03 -19.99
CA LEU A 5 0.76 11.88 -18.95
C LEU A 5 0.65 10.51 -18.29
N PHE A 6 -0.57 10.11 -17.94
CA PHE A 6 -0.85 8.83 -17.33
C PHE A 6 -0.51 7.62 -18.23
N ARG A 7 -0.89 7.67 -19.51
CA ARG A 7 -0.52 6.64 -20.49
C ARG A 7 0.99 6.49 -20.67
N TYR A 8 1.73 7.60 -20.59
CA TYR A 8 3.19 7.57 -20.67
C TYR A 8 3.81 6.89 -19.44
N GLU A 9 3.30 7.17 -18.25
CA GLU A 9 3.75 6.46 -17.03
C GLU A 9 3.41 4.97 -17.08
N LEU A 10 2.22 4.61 -17.56
CA LEU A 10 1.81 3.22 -17.77
C LEU A 10 2.74 2.47 -18.74
N LYS A 11 3.05 3.04 -19.91
CA LYS A 11 3.93 2.36 -20.88
C LYS A 11 5.31 1.99 -20.31
N CYS A 12 5.83 2.78 -19.36
CA CYS A 12 7.12 2.51 -18.74
C CYS A 12 7.04 1.48 -17.59
N GLY A 13 5.86 1.16 -17.07
CA GLY A 13 5.66 0.28 -15.90
C GLY A 13 4.78 -0.94 -16.14
N SER A 14 4.07 -1.01 -17.26
CA SER A 14 2.98 -1.96 -17.48
C SER A 14 3.42 -3.39 -17.78
N ILE A 15 4.70 -3.65 -18.00
CA ILE A 15 5.19 -4.99 -18.40
C ILE A 15 5.39 -5.89 -17.19
N VAL A 16 5.80 -5.34 -16.04
CA VAL A 16 6.24 -6.16 -14.90
C VAL A 16 5.08 -6.88 -14.20
N PHE A 17 3.92 -6.23 -14.05
CA PHE A 17 2.74 -6.84 -13.43
C PHE A 17 2.15 -8.02 -14.22
N PRO A 18 1.83 -7.90 -15.53
CA PRO A 18 1.34 -9.04 -16.29
C PRO A 18 2.38 -10.16 -16.41
N LEU A 19 3.67 -9.83 -16.47
CA LEU A 19 4.74 -10.82 -16.42
C LEU A 19 4.71 -11.58 -15.08
N SER A 20 4.54 -10.89 -13.95
CA SER A 20 4.44 -11.54 -12.64
C SER A 20 3.22 -12.47 -12.54
N TRP A 21 2.08 -12.09 -13.12
CA TRP A 21 0.89 -12.95 -13.18
C TRP A 21 1.11 -14.20 -14.03
N ALA A 22 1.77 -14.05 -15.18
CA ALA A 22 2.12 -15.18 -16.04
C ALA A 22 3.06 -16.16 -15.34
N VAL A 23 4.09 -15.66 -14.64
CA VAL A 23 5.02 -16.49 -13.87
C VAL A 23 4.29 -17.24 -12.75
N ILE A 24 3.40 -16.59 -12.01
CA ILE A 24 2.60 -17.24 -10.96
C ILE A 24 1.73 -18.35 -11.56
N ALA A 25 1.06 -18.09 -12.68
CA ALA A 25 0.23 -19.10 -13.35
C ALA A 25 1.04 -20.32 -13.81
N ILE A 26 2.22 -20.10 -14.40
CA ILE A 26 3.12 -21.18 -14.83
C ILE A 26 3.62 -21.99 -13.64
N LEU A 27 4.12 -21.33 -12.59
CA LEU A 27 4.58 -22.02 -11.38
C LEU A 27 3.47 -22.84 -10.73
N PHE A 28 2.24 -22.33 -10.74
CA PHE A 28 1.09 -23.05 -10.21
C PHE A 28 0.74 -24.32 -11.02
N LEU A 29 0.84 -24.26 -12.36
CA LEU A 29 0.69 -25.45 -13.21
C LEU A 29 1.76 -26.50 -12.91
N PHE A 30 3.01 -26.07 -12.68
CA PHE A 30 4.08 -26.98 -12.29
C PHE A 30 3.85 -27.62 -10.92
N ILE A 31 3.27 -26.89 -9.95
CA ILE A 31 2.90 -27.47 -8.66
C ILE A 31 1.91 -28.62 -8.85
N LYS A 32 0.88 -28.41 -9.67
CA LYS A 32 -0.13 -29.45 -9.93
C LYS A 32 0.43 -30.66 -10.64
N LEU A 33 1.36 -30.45 -11.58
CA LEU A 33 2.06 -31.57 -12.22
C LEU A 33 2.92 -32.34 -11.22
N ALA A 34 3.64 -31.64 -10.34
CA ALA A 34 4.47 -32.26 -9.30
C ALA A 34 3.63 -33.00 -8.24
N GLU A 35 2.42 -32.51 -7.93
CA GLU A 35 1.46 -33.14 -7.03
C GLU A 35 1.00 -34.49 -7.59
N LYS A 36 0.65 -34.53 -8.88
CA LYS A 36 0.23 -35.77 -9.57
C LYS A 36 1.36 -36.81 -9.66
N LEU A 37 2.62 -36.37 -9.64
CA LEU A 37 3.80 -37.23 -9.71
C LEU A 37 4.35 -37.58 -8.31
N GLU A 38 3.69 -37.17 -7.23
CA GLU A 38 4.09 -37.40 -5.83
C GLU A 38 5.52 -36.93 -5.51
N LEU A 39 6.00 -35.88 -6.19
CA LEU A 39 7.35 -35.33 -6.01
C LEU A 39 7.38 -34.31 -4.86
N PHE A 40 7.40 -34.79 -3.62
CA PHE A 40 7.34 -33.96 -2.41
C PHE A 40 8.41 -32.86 -2.33
N VAL A 41 9.65 -33.13 -2.74
CA VAL A 41 10.73 -32.13 -2.72
C VAL A 41 10.48 -30.98 -3.71
N VAL A 42 9.94 -31.31 -4.90
CA VAL A 42 9.65 -30.34 -5.96
C VAL A 42 8.48 -29.43 -5.56
N LEU A 43 7.46 -29.98 -4.89
CA LEU A 43 6.33 -29.21 -4.34
C LEU A 43 6.78 -28.13 -3.35
N GLY A 44 7.68 -28.48 -2.42
CA GLY A 44 8.23 -27.53 -1.46
C GLY A 44 8.98 -26.37 -2.14
N PHE A 45 9.80 -26.68 -3.14
CA PHE A 45 10.56 -25.65 -3.86
C PHE A 45 9.67 -24.72 -4.70
N LEU A 46 8.68 -25.27 -5.41
CA LEU A 46 7.77 -24.49 -6.24
C LEU A 46 6.82 -23.61 -5.39
N SER A 47 6.31 -24.13 -4.28
CA SER A 47 5.46 -23.34 -3.36
C SER A 47 6.23 -22.17 -2.74
N LEU A 48 7.48 -22.39 -2.31
CA LEU A 48 8.36 -21.33 -1.83
C LEU A 48 8.62 -20.28 -2.92
N SER A 49 8.82 -20.71 -4.17
CA SER A 49 9.02 -19.82 -5.31
C SER A 49 7.82 -18.92 -5.56
N ILE A 50 6.58 -19.43 -5.46
CA ILE A 50 5.36 -18.61 -5.57
C ILE A 50 5.31 -17.54 -4.48
N VAL A 51 5.63 -17.90 -3.23
CA VAL A 51 5.65 -16.95 -2.12
C VAL A 51 6.67 -15.84 -2.37
N LEU A 52 7.88 -16.18 -2.82
CA LEU A 52 8.92 -15.21 -3.16
C LEU A 52 8.51 -14.27 -4.31
N VAL A 53 7.91 -14.81 -5.37
CA VAL A 53 7.41 -13.99 -6.49
C VAL A 53 6.30 -13.03 -6.03
N THR A 54 5.41 -13.51 -5.14
CA THR A 54 4.33 -12.70 -4.58
C THR A 54 4.87 -11.54 -3.74
N ILE A 55 5.81 -11.83 -2.82
CA ILE A 55 6.48 -10.80 -2.01
C ILE A 55 7.25 -9.83 -2.90
N GLY A 56 7.99 -10.34 -3.89
CA GLY A 56 8.73 -9.53 -4.85
C GLY A 56 7.83 -8.59 -5.65
N SER A 57 6.66 -9.07 -6.09
CA SER A 57 5.67 -8.24 -6.80
C SER A 57 5.12 -7.11 -5.93
N MET A 58 4.90 -7.39 -4.63
CA MET A 58 4.45 -6.39 -3.66
C MET A 58 5.51 -5.34 -3.39
N LEU A 59 6.77 -5.75 -3.17
CA LEU A 59 7.87 -4.82 -3.00
C LEU A 59 8.07 -3.95 -4.24
N TYR A 60 7.99 -4.54 -5.42
CA TYR A 60 8.05 -3.81 -6.69
C TYR A 60 6.92 -2.78 -6.80
N ALA A 61 5.69 -3.14 -6.42
CA ALA A 61 4.53 -2.24 -6.43
C ALA A 61 4.73 -0.97 -5.58
N VAL A 62 5.52 -1.05 -4.51
CA VAL A 62 5.86 0.11 -3.67
C VAL A 62 7.08 0.87 -4.20
N ILE A 63 8.16 0.15 -4.51
CA ILE A 63 9.46 0.76 -4.83
C ILE A 63 9.42 1.45 -6.20
N PHE A 64 8.78 0.83 -7.19
CA PHE A 64 8.83 1.30 -8.56
C PHE A 64 8.18 2.68 -8.77
N PRO A 65 6.96 2.96 -8.25
CA PRO A 65 6.37 4.30 -8.33
C PRO A 65 7.21 5.37 -7.63
N VAL A 66 7.93 5.02 -6.57
CA VAL A 66 8.79 5.94 -5.80
C VAL A 66 10.04 6.30 -6.59
N LEU A 67 10.72 5.31 -7.16
CA LEU A 67 11.88 5.52 -8.03
C LEU A 67 11.49 6.36 -9.27
N ARG A 68 10.33 6.05 -9.85
CA ARG A 68 9.80 6.82 -10.99
C ARG A 68 9.47 8.24 -10.59
N TYR A 69 8.85 8.46 -9.42
CA TYR A 69 8.58 9.80 -8.89
C TYR A 69 9.86 10.62 -8.76
N TYR A 70 10.89 10.07 -8.10
CA TYR A 70 12.18 10.77 -7.91
C TYR A 70 12.85 11.09 -9.25
N LYS A 71 13.03 10.10 -10.14
CA LYS A 71 13.71 10.28 -11.43
C LYS A 71 13.00 11.30 -12.32
N SER A 72 11.66 11.32 -12.26
CA SER A 72 10.81 12.14 -13.11
C SER A 72 10.65 13.58 -12.59
N MET A 73 10.53 13.79 -11.27
CA MET A 73 10.35 15.14 -10.70
C MET A 73 11.65 15.87 -10.37
N PHE A 74 12.71 15.14 -10.03
CA PHE A 74 13.96 15.71 -9.49
C PHE A 74 15.23 15.18 -10.18
N GLY A 75 15.12 14.20 -11.07
CA GLY A 75 16.24 13.64 -11.83
C GLY A 75 16.42 14.27 -13.20
N LYS A 76 17.12 13.56 -14.10
CA LYS A 76 17.44 14.03 -15.47
C LYS A 76 16.20 14.42 -16.31
N GLU A 77 15.06 13.79 -16.04
CA GLU A 77 13.80 14.05 -16.74
C GLU A 77 13.06 15.29 -16.17
N ALA A 78 13.49 15.82 -15.02
CA ALA A 78 12.82 16.90 -14.32
C ALA A 78 12.76 18.18 -15.14
N TYR A 79 13.85 18.57 -15.82
CA TYR A 79 13.87 19.80 -16.62
C TYR A 79 12.77 19.80 -17.68
N LEU A 80 12.60 18.69 -18.40
CA LEU A 80 11.57 18.53 -19.44
C LEU A 80 10.16 18.50 -18.85
N ILE A 81 9.98 17.92 -17.67
CA ILE A 81 8.67 17.80 -17.04
C ILE A 81 8.24 19.12 -16.40
N GLN A 82 9.20 19.92 -15.93
CA GLN A 82 8.92 21.19 -15.30
C GLN A 82 8.65 22.32 -16.31
N THR A 83 9.09 22.18 -17.56
CA THR A 83 8.80 23.13 -18.65
C THR A 83 7.46 22.85 -19.35
N LEU A 84 6.79 21.73 -19.05
CA LEU A 84 5.45 21.47 -19.57
C LEU A 84 4.45 22.52 -19.07
N PRO A 85 3.53 23.01 -19.92
CA PRO A 85 2.50 23.99 -19.55
C PRO A 85 1.35 23.33 -18.75
N VAL A 86 1.70 22.62 -17.67
CA VAL A 86 0.79 21.84 -16.83
C VAL A 86 1.05 22.18 -15.37
N SER A 87 -0.02 22.44 -14.62
CA SER A 87 0.07 22.75 -13.18
C SER A 87 0.72 21.59 -12.41
N LYS A 88 1.59 21.91 -11.44
CA LYS A 88 2.28 20.92 -10.58
C LYS A 88 1.32 19.94 -9.88
N GLY A 89 0.13 20.40 -9.49
CA GLY A 89 -0.90 19.54 -8.90
C GLY A 89 -1.40 18.43 -9.85
N LYS A 90 -1.60 18.74 -11.13
CA LYS A 90 -1.97 17.74 -12.16
C LYS A 90 -0.85 16.72 -12.39
N LEU A 91 0.42 17.14 -12.30
CA LEU A 91 1.57 16.24 -12.39
C LEU A 91 1.65 15.30 -11.18
N LEU A 92 1.45 15.83 -9.97
CA LEU A 92 1.41 15.05 -8.74
C LEU A 92 0.24 14.05 -8.75
N PHE A 93 -0.94 14.47 -9.18
CA PHE A 93 -2.10 13.58 -9.29
C PHE A 93 -1.87 12.42 -10.27
N SER A 94 -1.24 12.69 -11.43
CA SER A 94 -0.90 11.64 -12.39
C SER A 94 0.02 10.57 -11.77
N LYS A 95 0.98 10.99 -10.93
CA LYS A 95 1.91 10.08 -10.26
C LYS A 95 1.24 9.29 -9.14
N LEU A 96 0.36 9.93 -8.37
CA LEU A 96 -0.44 9.23 -7.37
C LEU A 96 -1.39 8.21 -8.00
N ALA A 97 -2.03 8.54 -9.12
CA ALA A 97 -2.86 7.61 -9.86
C ALA A 97 -2.05 6.41 -10.38
N PHE A 98 -0.84 6.66 -10.88
CA PHE A 98 0.09 5.61 -11.30
C PHE A 98 0.53 4.72 -10.13
N ALA A 99 0.95 5.31 -9.01
CA ALA A 99 1.31 4.57 -7.80
C ALA A 99 0.13 3.73 -7.28
N GLY A 100 -1.08 4.29 -7.27
CA GLY A 100 -2.30 3.60 -6.91
C GLY A 100 -2.57 2.38 -7.80
N MET A 101 -2.38 2.51 -9.12
CA MET A 101 -2.53 1.37 -10.03
C MET A 101 -1.46 0.30 -9.85
N CYS A 102 -0.21 0.67 -9.60
CA CYS A 102 0.84 -0.30 -9.24
C CYS A 102 0.48 -1.07 -7.96
N TYR A 103 -0.05 -0.37 -6.96
CA TYR A 103 -0.47 -0.97 -5.70
C TYR A 103 -1.67 -1.91 -5.88
N LEU A 104 -2.67 -1.48 -6.66
CA LEU A 104 -3.81 -2.34 -7.02
C LEU A 104 -3.36 -3.58 -7.78
N ALA A 105 -2.41 -3.45 -8.71
CA ALA A 105 -1.84 -4.59 -9.41
C ALA A 105 -1.12 -5.56 -8.46
N GLY A 106 -0.39 -5.05 -7.46
CA GLY A 106 0.16 -5.86 -6.37
C GLY A 106 -0.92 -6.54 -5.52
N LEU A 107 -1.97 -5.83 -5.11
CA LEU A 107 -3.10 -6.46 -4.39
C LEU A 107 -3.77 -7.56 -5.21
N ILE A 108 -3.87 -7.38 -6.53
CA ILE A 108 -4.37 -8.39 -7.45
C ILE A 108 -3.44 -9.60 -7.51
N THR A 109 -2.10 -9.44 -7.44
CA THR A 109 -1.19 -10.63 -7.39
C THR A 109 -1.47 -11.47 -6.16
N VAL A 110 -1.62 -10.86 -4.98
CA VAL A 110 -1.95 -11.57 -3.73
C VAL A 110 -3.34 -12.20 -3.80
N ALA A 111 -4.34 -11.47 -4.29
CA ALA A 111 -5.68 -12.02 -4.48
C ALA A 111 -5.69 -13.21 -5.45
N LEU A 112 -4.90 -13.15 -6.52
CA LEU A 112 -4.78 -14.22 -7.51
C LEU A 112 -4.17 -15.48 -6.88
N VAL A 113 -3.10 -15.35 -6.08
CA VAL A 113 -2.52 -16.47 -5.34
C VAL A 113 -3.52 -17.05 -4.35
N PHE A 114 -4.29 -16.20 -3.67
CA PHE A 114 -5.35 -16.64 -2.75
C PHE A 114 -6.49 -17.39 -3.46
N VAL A 115 -6.92 -16.92 -4.64
CA VAL A 115 -7.95 -17.59 -5.45
C VAL A 115 -7.44 -18.92 -5.99
N LEU A 116 -6.22 -18.96 -6.53
CA LEU A 116 -5.61 -20.18 -7.04
C LEU A 116 -5.45 -21.23 -5.94
N THR A 117 -5.06 -20.84 -4.73
CA THR A 117 -4.97 -21.78 -3.60
C THR A 117 -6.35 -22.29 -3.15
N ARG A 118 -7.40 -21.46 -3.22
CA ARG A 118 -8.78 -21.85 -2.87
C ARG A 118 -9.43 -22.77 -3.91
N LEU A 119 -9.25 -22.51 -5.20
CA LEU A 119 -9.90 -23.26 -6.28
C LEU A 119 -9.43 -24.72 -6.37
N PHE A 120 -8.30 -25.05 -5.73
CA PHE A 120 -7.63 -26.34 -5.89
C PHE A 120 -7.29 -27.02 -4.54
N GLU A 121 -8.17 -26.84 -3.56
CA GLU A 121 -8.17 -27.55 -2.26
C GLU A 121 -6.92 -27.32 -1.38
N GLY A 122 -6.36 -26.11 -1.41
CA GLY A 122 -5.24 -25.75 -0.53
C GLY A 122 -5.68 -25.52 0.93
N ASN A 123 -5.02 -26.21 1.89
CA ASN A 123 -5.11 -26.02 3.35
C ASN A 123 -4.91 -24.56 3.84
N ILE A 124 -4.40 -23.66 3.00
CA ILE A 124 -4.16 -22.25 3.34
C ILE A 124 -5.47 -21.52 3.67
N PHE A 125 -6.58 -21.89 3.03
CA PHE A 125 -7.88 -21.28 3.29
C PHE A 125 -8.45 -21.69 4.65
N GLU A 126 -8.21 -22.93 5.08
CA GLU A 126 -8.60 -23.40 6.43
C GLU A 126 -7.77 -22.73 7.52
N ILE A 127 -6.48 -22.51 7.27
CA ILE A 127 -5.62 -21.74 8.19
C ILE A 127 -6.12 -20.29 8.29
N PHE A 128 -6.46 -19.63 7.17
CA PHE A 128 -6.93 -18.24 7.20
C PHE A 128 -8.34 -18.10 7.78
N SER A 129 -9.27 -18.99 7.44
CA SER A 129 -10.62 -19.01 8.01
C SER A 129 -10.64 -19.43 9.48
N GLY A 130 -9.70 -20.29 9.89
CA GLY A 130 -9.43 -20.66 11.28
C GLY A 130 -8.85 -19.51 12.10
N ILE A 131 -7.88 -18.75 11.56
CA ILE A 131 -7.31 -17.55 12.20
C ILE A 131 -8.35 -16.44 12.36
N LEU A 132 -9.27 -16.30 11.39
CA LEU A 132 -10.29 -15.24 11.40
C LEU A 132 -11.64 -15.69 11.98
N GLY A 133 -11.74 -16.94 12.45
CA GLY A 133 -12.91 -17.49 13.13
C GLY A 133 -14.23 -17.35 12.36
N GLY A 134 -14.20 -17.36 11.03
CA GLY A 134 -15.39 -17.15 10.18
C GLY A 134 -16.01 -15.74 10.25
N ARG A 135 -15.38 -14.78 10.93
CA ARG A 135 -15.92 -13.42 11.10
C ARG A 135 -15.58 -12.55 9.89
N SER A 136 -16.47 -12.57 8.88
CA SER A 136 -16.32 -11.81 7.63
C SER A 136 -16.08 -10.29 7.83
N ALA A 137 -16.58 -9.71 8.93
CA ALA A 137 -16.34 -8.31 9.28
C ALA A 137 -14.85 -8.00 9.54
N LEU A 138 -14.06 -8.95 10.07
CA LEU A 138 -12.62 -8.76 10.27
C LEU A 138 -11.87 -8.71 8.95
N LEU A 139 -12.24 -9.55 7.98
CA LEU A 139 -11.66 -9.53 6.62
C LEU A 139 -11.84 -8.16 5.97
N TRP A 140 -13.05 -7.60 6.05
CA TRP A 140 -13.33 -6.26 5.52
C TRP A 140 -12.53 -5.18 6.24
N TYR A 141 -12.47 -5.22 7.57
CA TYR A 141 -11.67 -4.27 8.35
C TYR A 141 -10.19 -4.31 7.94
N PHE A 142 -9.57 -5.50 7.88
CA PHE A 142 -8.19 -5.64 7.46
C PHE A 142 -7.98 -5.22 6.01
N GLY A 143 -8.84 -5.66 5.09
CA GLY A 143 -8.75 -5.28 3.67
C GLY A 143 -8.79 -3.76 3.46
N ILE A 144 -9.76 -3.08 4.09
CA ILE A 144 -9.89 -1.62 4.03
C ILE A 144 -8.69 -0.93 4.69
N SER A 145 -8.24 -1.43 5.86
CA SER A 145 -7.06 -0.86 6.54
C SER A 145 -5.81 -0.91 5.69
N VAL A 146 -5.58 -2.02 4.97
CA VAL A 146 -4.42 -2.18 4.08
C VAL A 146 -4.48 -1.17 2.95
N ILE A 147 -5.65 -0.96 2.33
CA ILE A 147 -5.81 0.01 1.23
C ILE A 147 -5.52 1.44 1.72
N ILE A 148 -6.11 1.83 2.86
CA ILE A 148 -5.93 3.17 3.45
C ILE A 148 -4.45 3.38 3.85
N GLN A 149 -3.85 2.40 4.53
CA GLN A 149 -2.44 2.46 4.94
C GLN A 149 -1.51 2.59 3.74
N SER A 150 -1.79 1.85 2.66
CA SER A 150 -1.01 1.92 1.42
C SER A 150 -1.03 3.31 0.81
N PHE A 151 -2.21 3.94 0.76
CA PHE A 151 -2.37 5.30 0.27
C PHE A 151 -1.60 6.32 1.12
N GLN A 152 -1.64 6.19 2.45
CA GLN A 152 -0.86 7.03 3.35
C GLN A 152 0.65 6.86 3.13
N THR A 153 1.15 5.63 3.00
CA THR A 153 2.57 5.34 2.80
C THR A 153 3.10 5.99 1.51
N ILE A 154 2.36 5.90 0.40
CA ILE A 154 2.75 6.55 -0.87
C ILE A 154 2.83 8.07 -0.70
N ASN A 155 1.80 8.68 -0.10
CA ASN A 155 1.77 10.13 0.11
C ASN A 155 2.91 10.61 1.01
N LEU A 156 3.23 9.84 2.05
CA LEU A 156 4.34 10.15 2.95
C LEU A 156 5.70 10.06 2.23
N LEU A 157 5.90 9.05 1.38
CA LEU A 157 7.11 8.93 0.56
C LEU A 157 7.25 10.09 -0.42
N TYR A 158 6.17 10.48 -1.10
CA TYR A 158 6.18 11.60 -2.03
C TYR A 158 6.46 12.92 -1.33
N PHE A 159 5.85 13.14 -0.16
CA PHE A 159 6.12 14.28 0.70
C PHE A 159 7.59 14.32 1.14
N ALA A 160 8.12 13.21 1.67
CA ALA A 160 9.50 13.12 2.16
C ALA A 160 10.53 13.42 1.06
N ILE A 161 10.34 12.85 -0.13
CA ILE A 161 11.21 13.11 -1.30
C ILE A 161 11.13 14.57 -1.73
N THR A 162 9.93 15.14 -1.75
CA THR A 162 9.72 16.54 -2.16
C THR A 162 10.36 17.50 -1.16
N LEU A 163 10.23 17.23 0.14
CA LEU A 163 10.83 18.03 1.20
C LEU A 163 12.36 17.99 1.15
N ALA A 164 12.94 16.82 0.91
CA ALA A 164 14.39 16.63 0.81
C ALA A 164 15.03 17.32 -0.40
N ASN A 165 14.26 17.58 -1.46
CA ASN A 165 14.72 18.33 -2.63
C ASN A 165 14.45 19.85 -2.54
N THR A 166 14.28 20.38 -1.31
CA THR A 166 14.31 21.82 -1.06
C THR A 166 15.75 22.33 -1.09
N SER A 167 15.97 23.59 -1.49
CA SER A 167 17.30 24.22 -1.63
C SER A 167 18.26 24.01 -0.45
N ARG A 168 17.74 23.96 0.78
CA ARG A 168 18.54 23.73 2.00
C ARG A 168 19.10 22.32 2.14
N PHE A 169 18.43 21.31 1.55
CA PHE A 169 18.72 19.89 1.78
C PHE A 169 19.20 19.16 0.52
N ILE A 170 19.25 19.85 -0.62
CA ILE A 170 19.49 19.22 -1.93
C ILE A 170 20.86 18.53 -2.04
N LYS A 171 21.88 19.01 -1.31
CA LYS A 171 23.24 18.44 -1.33
C LYS A 171 23.25 16.96 -0.93
N ASN A 172 22.45 16.59 0.08
CA ASN A 172 22.31 15.21 0.56
C ASN A 172 20.85 14.72 0.50
N ASN A 173 20.18 15.01 -0.62
CA ASN A 173 18.75 14.77 -0.80
C ASN A 173 18.29 13.32 -0.55
N ILE A 174 19.13 12.31 -0.86
CA ILE A 174 18.78 10.90 -0.63
C ILE A 174 18.69 10.60 0.88
N ALA A 175 19.71 10.94 1.65
CA ALA A 175 19.72 10.69 3.10
C ALA A 175 18.60 11.46 3.82
N PHE A 176 18.39 12.73 3.43
CA PHE A 176 17.29 13.54 3.99
C PHE A 176 15.91 12.98 3.62
N SER A 177 15.73 12.37 2.44
CA SER A 177 14.46 11.72 2.07
C SER A 177 14.13 10.57 3.03
N VAL A 178 15.13 9.74 3.37
CA VAL A 178 14.96 8.64 4.32
C VAL A 178 14.66 9.18 5.72
N LEU A 179 15.40 10.19 6.16
CA LEU A 179 15.20 10.81 7.47
C LEU A 179 13.80 11.43 7.60
N PHE A 180 13.34 12.18 6.61
CA PHE A 180 12.00 12.76 6.62
C PHE A 180 10.89 11.71 6.55
N TYR A 181 11.11 10.61 5.83
CA TYR A 181 10.18 9.49 5.84
C TYR A 181 10.09 8.84 7.23
N LEU A 182 11.23 8.58 7.90
CA LEU A 182 11.25 8.01 9.24
C LEU A 182 10.55 8.90 10.27
N VAL A 183 10.90 10.20 10.30
CA VAL A 183 10.29 11.18 11.19
C VAL A 183 8.79 11.32 10.89
N GLY A 184 8.42 11.42 9.62
CA GLY A 184 7.03 11.52 9.20
C GLY A 184 6.21 10.28 9.58
N ASN A 185 6.77 9.09 9.45
CA ASN A 185 6.11 7.84 9.82
C ASN A 185 5.93 7.74 11.34
N PHE A 186 6.93 8.17 12.11
CA PHE A 186 6.85 8.23 13.57
C PHE A 186 5.74 9.19 14.04
N VAL A 187 5.73 10.42 13.50
CA VAL A 187 4.70 11.42 13.83
C VAL A 187 3.30 10.92 13.43
N ALA A 188 3.15 10.39 12.22
CA ALA A 188 1.87 9.86 11.77
C ALA A 188 1.43 8.64 12.58
N GLY A 189 2.37 7.79 13.01
CA GLY A 189 2.12 6.66 13.90
C GLY A 189 1.58 7.10 15.26
N ILE A 190 2.21 8.10 15.89
CA ILE A 190 1.71 8.66 17.16
C ILE A 190 0.30 9.23 16.99
N ILE A 191 0.07 10.03 15.94
CA ILE A 191 -1.25 10.62 15.68
C ILE A 191 -2.30 9.52 15.47
N ASN A 192 -1.98 8.47 14.71
CA ASN A 192 -2.90 7.36 14.45
C ASN A 192 -3.23 6.55 15.72
N VAL A 193 -2.27 6.34 16.62
CA VAL A 193 -2.51 5.67 17.90
C VAL A 193 -3.40 6.53 18.81
N ILE A 194 -3.09 7.82 18.95
CA ILE A 194 -3.92 8.76 19.72
C ILE A 194 -5.33 8.77 19.15
N ALA A 195 -5.47 8.85 17.83
CA ALA A 195 -6.75 8.83 17.16
C ALA A 195 -7.55 7.54 17.39
N MET A 196 -6.88 6.39 17.35
CA MET A 196 -7.50 5.09 17.66
C MET A 196 -8.14 5.07 19.05
N LEU A 197 -7.46 5.69 20.04
CA LEU A 197 -7.90 5.70 21.44
C LEU A 197 -8.99 6.74 21.70
N PHE A 198 -8.83 7.94 21.16
CA PHE A 198 -9.60 9.12 21.54
C PHE A 198 -10.68 9.53 20.53
N ILE A 199 -10.70 9.01 19.30
CA ILE A 199 -11.85 9.23 18.42
C ILE A 199 -12.94 8.21 18.82
N PRO A 200 -14.15 8.65 19.18
CA PRO A 200 -15.22 7.77 19.65
C PRO A 200 -15.89 7.05 18.48
N LEU A 201 -15.14 6.26 17.72
CA LEU A 201 -15.62 5.50 16.58
C LEU A 201 -15.04 4.09 16.65
N VAL A 202 -15.91 3.11 16.88
CA VAL A 202 -15.51 1.74 17.18
C VAL A 202 -16.38 0.76 16.39
N LEU A 203 -15.75 -0.29 15.88
CA LEU A 203 -16.43 -1.46 15.31
C LEU A 203 -16.51 -2.55 16.40
N GLN A 204 -17.72 -2.89 16.81
CA GLN A 204 -17.98 -4.00 17.73
C GLN A 204 -18.39 -5.22 16.92
N ILE A 205 -17.63 -6.30 17.06
CA ILE A 205 -17.86 -7.57 16.37
C ILE A 205 -18.28 -8.59 17.42
N THR A 206 -19.58 -8.84 17.47
CA THR A 206 -20.21 -9.92 18.22
C THR A 206 -20.39 -11.12 17.28
N PRO A 207 -20.37 -12.38 17.77
CA PRO A 207 -20.52 -13.58 16.94
C PRO A 207 -21.73 -13.58 15.98
N THR A 208 -22.80 -12.84 16.29
CA THR A 208 -24.02 -12.77 15.47
C THR A 208 -24.18 -11.48 14.67
N SER A 209 -23.48 -10.40 15.00
CA SER A 209 -23.59 -9.12 14.28
C SER A 209 -22.37 -8.22 14.46
N SER A 210 -22.08 -7.39 13.45
CA SER A 210 -21.12 -6.30 13.54
C SER A 210 -21.87 -4.97 13.58
N GLN A 211 -21.61 -4.16 14.60
CA GLN A 211 -22.22 -2.84 14.77
C GLN A 211 -21.15 -1.76 14.91
N ILE A 212 -21.40 -0.61 14.30
CA ILE A 212 -20.58 0.59 14.49
C ILE A 212 -21.18 1.34 15.69
N ALA A 213 -20.37 1.59 16.71
CA ALA A 213 -20.79 2.27 17.93
C ALA A 213 -19.95 3.54 18.16
N PHE A 214 -20.62 4.59 18.63
CA PHE A 214 -19.97 5.84 19.05
C PHE A 214 -19.51 5.72 20.50
N LYS A 215 -18.37 5.08 20.71
CA LYS A 215 -17.73 4.91 22.02
C LYS A 215 -16.23 5.09 21.91
N PHE A 216 -15.59 5.55 22.97
CA PHE A 216 -14.13 5.61 23.02
C PHE A 216 -13.55 4.21 23.17
N TYR A 217 -12.59 3.87 22.31
CA TYR A 217 -11.90 2.57 22.38
C TYR A 217 -11.23 2.36 23.74
N PHE A 218 -10.64 3.41 24.31
CA PHE A 218 -9.99 3.34 25.62
C PHE A 218 -10.94 2.88 26.74
N MET A 219 -12.23 3.25 26.70
CA MET A 219 -13.19 2.83 27.72
C MET A 219 -13.57 1.35 27.58
N GLU A 220 -13.57 0.83 26.36
CA GLU A 220 -13.90 -0.57 26.06
C GLU A 220 -12.72 -1.53 26.30
N LEU A 221 -11.47 -1.02 26.40
CA LEU A 221 -10.30 -1.83 26.78
C LEU A 221 -10.44 -2.50 28.14
N HIS A 222 -11.20 -1.89 29.06
CA HIS A 222 -11.44 -2.44 30.39
C HIS A 222 -12.57 -3.48 30.43
N ASN A 223 -13.42 -3.51 29.39
CA ASN A 223 -14.64 -4.32 29.30
C ASN A 223 -14.52 -5.45 28.25
N ILE A 224 -13.30 -5.92 27.99
CA ILE A 224 -13.04 -7.00 27.03
C ILE A 224 -13.60 -8.32 27.60
N ASN A 225 -14.88 -8.57 27.35
CA ASN A 225 -15.46 -9.89 27.49
C ASN A 225 -14.95 -10.76 26.33
N ASN A 226 -14.53 -12.00 26.62
CA ASN A 226 -13.87 -12.94 25.70
C ASN A 226 -14.56 -13.21 24.34
N TYR A 227 -15.79 -12.73 24.14
CA TYR A 227 -16.58 -12.96 22.93
C TYR A 227 -16.71 -11.73 22.01
N ASN A 228 -16.51 -10.51 22.52
CA ASN A 228 -16.67 -9.27 21.77
C ASN A 228 -15.30 -8.72 21.36
N ILE A 229 -15.04 -8.68 20.06
CA ILE A 229 -13.84 -8.00 19.53
C ILE A 229 -14.24 -6.56 19.24
N VAL A 230 -13.53 -5.64 19.87
CA VAL A 230 -13.70 -4.21 19.71
C VAL A 230 -12.52 -3.70 18.89
N LEU A 231 -12.76 -2.92 17.83
CA LEU A 231 -11.70 -2.33 16.99
C LEU A 231 -11.91 -0.82 16.85
N GLY A 232 -10.88 -0.03 17.13
CA GLY A 232 -10.92 1.42 16.98
C GLY A 232 -10.81 1.86 15.51
N LEU A 233 -11.88 2.42 14.96
CA LEU A 233 -11.90 2.96 13.58
C LEU A 233 -11.26 4.36 13.50
N GLY A 234 -10.97 5.00 14.63
CA GLY A 234 -10.34 6.31 14.71
C GLY A 234 -9.04 6.43 13.92
N SER A 235 -8.21 5.38 13.93
CA SER A 235 -6.96 5.34 13.17
C SER A 235 -7.20 5.43 11.66
N MET A 236 -8.20 4.72 11.11
CA MET A 236 -8.51 4.74 9.67
C MET A 236 -8.91 6.14 9.20
N VAL A 237 -9.70 6.86 10.01
CA VAL A 237 -10.13 8.23 9.71
C VAL A 237 -8.93 9.17 9.69
N THR A 238 -8.04 9.08 10.67
CA THR A 238 -6.86 9.95 10.70
C THR A 238 -5.84 9.60 9.64
N MET A 239 -5.68 8.32 9.28
CA MET A 239 -4.86 7.92 8.15
C MET A 239 -5.30 8.64 6.86
N LEU A 240 -6.62 8.68 6.60
CA LEU A 240 -7.17 9.41 5.45
C LEU A 240 -6.93 10.93 5.57
N LEU A 241 -7.17 11.53 6.73
CA LEU A 241 -6.94 12.97 6.93
C LEU A 241 -5.46 13.36 6.75
N ILE A 242 -4.54 12.61 7.37
CA ILE A 242 -3.09 12.80 7.22
C ILE A 242 -2.72 12.67 5.74
N SER A 243 -3.25 11.66 5.04
CA SER A 243 -2.96 11.46 3.62
C SER A 243 -3.40 12.67 2.77
N MET A 244 -4.58 13.24 3.02
CA MET A 244 -5.05 14.45 2.33
C MET A 244 -4.17 15.66 2.62
N ILE A 245 -3.79 15.85 3.89
CA ILE A 245 -2.89 16.93 4.31
C ILE A 245 -1.53 16.80 3.62
N LEU A 246 -0.97 15.60 3.54
CA LEU A 246 0.31 15.34 2.87
C LEU A 246 0.25 15.67 1.38
N VAL A 247 -0.85 15.36 0.68
CA VAL A 247 -1.04 15.73 -0.73
C VAL A 247 -0.99 17.25 -0.90
N VAL A 248 -1.74 17.99 -0.09
CA VAL A 248 -1.80 19.46 -0.15
C VAL A 248 -0.44 20.09 0.18
N LEU A 249 0.24 19.57 1.21
CA LEU A 249 1.58 20.03 1.58
C LEU A 249 2.61 19.76 0.48
N THR A 250 2.55 18.57 -0.14
CA THR A 250 3.45 18.22 -1.24
C THR A 250 3.23 19.13 -2.45
N GLU A 251 1.97 19.40 -2.81
CA GLU A 251 1.67 20.35 -3.88
C GLU A 251 2.20 21.76 -3.58
N LYS A 252 2.00 22.25 -2.36
CA LYS A 252 2.48 23.57 -1.93
C LYS A 252 4.01 23.67 -2.00
N LEU A 253 4.71 22.61 -1.57
CA LEU A 253 6.18 22.54 -1.66
C LEU A 253 6.67 22.54 -3.11
N LEU A 254 6.02 21.76 -3.98
CA LEU A 254 6.35 21.71 -5.42
C LEU A 254 6.16 23.07 -6.13
N ARG A 255 5.22 23.90 -5.68
CA ARG A 255 4.98 25.23 -6.26
C ARG A 255 5.97 26.28 -5.78
N THR A 256 6.45 26.19 -4.54
CA THR A 256 7.15 27.31 -3.87
C THR A 256 8.64 27.10 -3.64
N LYS A 257 9.09 25.84 -3.47
CA LYS A 257 10.42 25.56 -2.89
C LYS A 257 11.19 24.42 -3.53
N ALA A 258 10.60 23.71 -4.49
CA ALA A 258 11.27 22.61 -5.18
C ALA A 258 12.34 23.14 -6.14
N SER A 259 13.60 22.75 -5.94
CA SER A 259 14.68 23.00 -6.90
C SER A 259 15.09 21.70 -7.58
N VAL A 260 15.39 21.78 -8.87
CA VAL A 260 15.94 20.67 -9.65
C VAL A 260 17.46 20.74 -9.59
N LYS A 261 18.10 19.57 -9.46
CA LYS A 261 19.56 19.41 -9.52
C LYS A 261 20.06 19.42 -10.95
#